data_AF-A0A9E0A7E2-F1
#
_entry.id   AF-A0A9E0A7E2-F1
#
_cell.length_a   1.000
_cell.length_b   1.000
_cell.length_c   1.000
_cell.angle_alpha   90.00
_cell.angle_beta   90.00
_cell.angle_gamma   90.00
#
_symmetry.space_group_name_H-M   'P 1'
#
loop_
_entity.id
_entity.type
_entity.pdbx_description
1 polymer ?
#
loop_
_entity_poly.entity_id
_entity_poly.type
_entity_poly.pdbx_seq_one_letter_code
_entity_poly.pdbx_strand_id
1 'polypeptide(L)'
;MNRIITSGVVFTLLLSCASNTKMEKEQGKNDLVPFVEFYSITEGKALSGVPYQGRRIDGPGYSYDPKTQKLDIYRNNITDSLSIKLYLGVGKVLKGAAGQGVSSTIIGVNEYPFSYNEFTITNATNYKVNCYFKGKQFVLKPNQEYLITETKIDSLPNATVLQTTTTWKVTFTGFVKNK
;
A
#
# COMPACT_ATOMS: atom_id res chain seq x y z
N MET A 1 15.64 54.13 -67.53
CA MET A 1 14.72 52.98 -67.38
C MET A 1 14.98 52.36 -66.01
N ASN A 2 14.22 52.74 -64.98
CA ASN A 2 12.97 52.09 -64.55
C ASN A 2 13.16 50.61 -64.19
N ARG A 3 13.45 50.31 -62.92
CA ARG A 3 12.47 49.84 -61.91
C ARG A 3 13.14 48.92 -60.87
N ILE A 4 13.13 49.41 -59.63
CA ILE A 4 13.19 48.65 -58.38
C ILE A 4 11.93 47.78 -58.31
N ILE A 5 12.05 46.46 -58.09
CA ILE A 5 10.96 45.62 -57.55
C ILE A 5 11.56 44.57 -56.59
N THR A 6 11.61 44.99 -55.32
CA THR A 6 11.16 44.29 -54.11
C THR A 6 11.40 42.78 -53.94
N SER A 7 12.20 42.48 -52.91
CA SER A 7 12.14 41.31 -52.04
C SER A 7 10.72 40.79 -51.81
N GLY A 8 10.54 39.48 -52.02
CA GLY A 8 9.40 38.71 -51.53
C GLY A 8 9.91 37.58 -50.64
N VAL A 9 10.07 37.87 -49.35
CA VAL A 9 10.33 36.87 -48.30
C VAL A 9 9.06 36.04 -48.16
N VAL A 10 9.12 34.77 -48.56
CA VAL A 10 8.03 33.82 -48.38
C VAL A 10 8.00 33.43 -46.90
N PHE A 11 7.05 34.03 -46.20
CA PHE A 11 6.71 33.76 -44.81
C PHE A 11 5.98 32.40 -44.76
N THR A 12 6.72 31.32 -44.52
CA THR A 12 6.11 30.01 -44.26
C THR A 12 5.42 30.05 -42.90
N LEU A 13 4.09 30.01 -42.97
CA LEU A 13 3.15 29.95 -41.85
C LEU A 13 3.55 28.85 -40.88
N LEU A 14 3.93 29.27 -39.66
CA LEU A 14 3.97 28.45 -38.47
C LEU A 14 2.56 27.91 -38.22
N LEU A 15 2.32 26.66 -38.63
CA LEU A 15 1.24 25.82 -38.13
C LEU A 15 1.51 25.53 -36.65
N SER A 16 1.21 26.51 -35.81
CA SER A 16 1.03 26.30 -34.38
C SER A 16 -0.29 25.53 -34.22
N CYS A 17 -0.18 24.20 -34.19
CA CYS A 17 -1.21 23.36 -33.60
C CYS A 17 -1.32 23.77 -32.13
N ALA A 18 -2.19 24.74 -31.86
CA ALA A 18 -2.74 24.98 -30.55
C ALA A 18 -3.54 23.72 -30.16
N SER A 19 -2.83 22.74 -29.61
CA SER A 19 -3.41 21.66 -28.83
C SER A 19 -4.12 22.34 -27.67
N ASN A 20 -5.44 22.51 -27.80
CA ASN A 20 -6.34 22.71 -26.67
C ASN A 20 -6.35 21.41 -25.85
N THR A 21 -5.23 21.09 -25.21
CA THR A 21 -5.27 20.29 -23.98
C THR A 21 -6.00 21.16 -23.00
N LYS A 22 -7.31 20.94 -22.90
CA LYS A 22 -8.07 21.28 -21.70
C LYS A 22 -7.22 20.74 -20.56
N MET A 23 -6.50 21.64 -19.88
CA MET A 23 -6.01 21.38 -18.54
C MET A 23 -7.25 20.91 -17.79
N GLU A 24 -7.27 19.60 -17.55
CA GLU A 24 -8.15 19.01 -16.57
C GLU A 24 -7.95 19.89 -15.34
N LYS A 25 -9.00 20.64 -14.97
CA LYS A 25 -9.00 21.44 -13.75
C LYS A 25 -8.46 20.52 -12.68
N GLU A 26 -7.36 20.92 -12.08
CA GLU A 26 -6.78 20.28 -10.90
C GLU A 26 -7.95 20.00 -9.96
N GLN A 27 -8.35 18.73 -9.95
CA GLN A 27 -9.59 18.29 -9.34
C GLN A 27 -9.37 18.55 -7.85
N GLY A 28 -10.05 19.57 -7.34
CA GLY A 28 -9.73 20.21 -6.07
C GLY A 28 -9.31 19.17 -5.03
N LYS A 29 -8.12 19.36 -4.44
CA LYS A 29 -7.50 18.49 -3.44
C LYS A 29 -8.59 17.78 -2.64
N ASN A 30 -8.93 16.56 -3.07
CA ASN A 30 -9.68 15.70 -2.19
C ASN A 30 -8.67 15.37 -1.11
N ASP A 31 -8.84 15.93 0.08
CA ASP A 31 -8.01 15.68 1.26
C ASP A 31 -8.10 14.21 1.74
N LEU A 32 -8.49 13.28 0.86
CA LEU A 32 -8.69 11.87 1.15
C LEU A 32 -7.56 11.07 0.52
N VAL A 33 -6.69 10.57 1.37
CA VAL A 33 -5.56 9.72 1.01
C VAL A 33 -5.98 8.26 1.20
N PRO A 34 -5.85 7.38 0.19
CA PRO A 34 -6.13 5.95 0.33
C PRO A 34 -5.36 5.33 1.50
N PHE A 35 -6.01 4.42 2.23
CA PHE A 35 -5.40 3.66 3.31
C PHE A 35 -5.58 2.16 3.08
N VAL A 36 -4.45 1.46 2.98
CA VAL A 36 -4.37 0.02 2.76
C VAL A 36 -3.67 -0.62 3.94
N GLU A 37 -4.17 -1.74 4.40
CA GLU A 37 -3.55 -2.55 5.44
C GLU A 37 -3.01 -3.85 4.85
N PHE A 38 -1.79 -4.21 5.23
CA PHE A 38 -1.13 -5.45 4.89
C PHE A 38 -0.63 -6.16 6.15
N TYR A 39 -1.33 -7.22 6.56
CA TYR A 39 -1.04 -7.98 7.76
C TYR A 39 -0.56 -9.38 7.41
N SER A 40 0.49 -9.84 8.10
CA SER A 40 0.84 -11.25 8.20
C SER A 40 0.33 -11.81 9.52
N ILE A 41 -0.42 -12.90 9.47
CA ILE A 41 -0.96 -13.60 10.63
C ILE A 41 -0.34 -14.99 10.64
N THR A 42 0.53 -15.26 11.60
CA THR A 42 1.20 -16.55 11.73
C THR A 42 0.68 -17.28 12.97
N GLU A 43 0.11 -18.46 12.74
CA GLU A 43 -0.39 -19.35 13.78
C GLU A 43 0.44 -20.63 13.79
N GLY A 44 0.94 -20.98 14.98
CA GLY A 44 1.63 -22.25 15.21
C GLY A 44 0.76 -23.21 16.01
N LYS A 45 0.63 -24.45 15.53
CA LYS A 45 -0.08 -25.54 16.20
C LYS A 45 0.83 -26.76 16.34
N ALA A 46 1.07 -27.21 17.55
CA ALA A 46 1.78 -28.47 17.77
C ALA A 46 0.88 -29.65 17.35
N LEU A 47 1.40 -30.48 16.46
CA LEU A 47 0.77 -31.75 16.07
C LEU A 47 1.23 -32.88 16.98
N SER A 48 2.46 -32.79 17.51
CA SER A 48 3.00 -33.67 18.55
C SER A 48 4.09 -32.97 19.34
N GLY A 49 4.38 -33.46 20.55
CA GLY A 49 5.39 -32.87 21.44
C GLY A 49 4.92 -31.57 22.12
N VAL A 50 5.83 -30.95 22.86
CA VAL A 50 5.59 -29.67 23.55
C VAL A 50 6.42 -28.59 22.85
N PRO A 51 5.79 -27.63 22.16
CA PRO A 51 6.52 -26.57 21.49
C PRO A 51 7.12 -25.60 22.53
N TYR A 52 8.27 -25.02 22.20
CA TYR A 52 8.80 -23.88 22.96
C TYR A 52 7.80 -22.72 22.92
N GLN A 53 7.83 -21.88 23.96
CA GLN A 53 7.04 -20.66 23.95
C GLN A 53 7.49 -19.77 22.78
N GLY A 54 6.53 -19.42 21.93
CA GLY A 54 6.79 -18.50 20.83
C GLY A 54 7.07 -17.07 21.33
N ARG A 55 7.57 -16.24 20.42
CA ARG A 55 7.95 -14.84 20.74
C ARG A 55 6.72 -14.01 21.11
N ARG A 56 6.91 -13.03 22.00
CA ARG A 56 5.91 -11.98 22.26
C ARG A 56 6.28 -10.74 21.44
N ILE A 57 5.28 -10.16 20.77
CA ILE A 57 5.42 -8.89 20.06
C ILE A 57 4.37 -7.91 20.56
N ASP A 58 4.77 -6.65 20.77
CA ASP A 58 3.94 -5.68 21.48
C ASP A 58 3.39 -4.57 20.59
N GLY A 59 2.08 -4.36 20.78
CA GLY A 59 1.32 -3.14 20.50
C GLY A 59 1.05 -2.79 19.03
N PRO A 60 -0.19 -2.39 18.69
CA PRO A 60 -0.41 -1.70 17.42
C PRO A 60 0.32 -0.35 17.44
N GLY A 61 0.95 0.03 16.33
CA GLY A 61 1.61 1.33 16.19
C GLY A 61 0.67 2.45 15.74
N TYR A 62 -0.59 2.13 15.45
CA TYR A 62 -1.60 3.07 15.00
C TYR A 62 -3.03 2.56 15.28
N SER A 63 -4.01 3.45 15.16
CA SER A 63 -5.44 3.13 15.06
C SER A 63 -6.10 3.91 13.92
N TYR A 64 -7.09 3.31 13.27
CA TYR A 64 -7.89 3.95 12.23
C TYR A 64 -9.38 3.88 12.60
N ASP A 65 -10.05 5.04 12.58
CA ASP A 65 -11.50 5.13 12.70
C ASP A 65 -12.13 5.33 11.31
N PRO A 66 -12.86 4.33 10.76
CA PRO A 66 -13.48 4.43 9.45
C PRO A 66 -14.63 5.45 9.39
N LYS A 67 -15.27 5.79 10.51
CA LYS A 67 -16.37 6.75 10.55
C LYS A 67 -15.86 8.18 10.43
N THR A 68 -14.79 8.50 11.16
CA THR A 68 -14.19 9.83 11.13
C THR A 68 -13.08 9.95 10.08
N GLN A 69 -12.67 8.83 9.47
CA GLN A 69 -11.55 8.75 8.52
C GLN A 69 -10.24 9.25 9.14
N LYS A 70 -10.06 8.98 10.43
CA LYS A 70 -8.92 9.48 11.22
C LYS A 70 -7.92 8.36 11.43
N LEU A 71 -6.67 8.61 11.04
CA LEU A 71 -5.53 7.73 11.32
C LEU A 71 -4.69 8.36 12.43
N ASP A 72 -4.65 7.70 13.59
CA ASP A 72 -3.81 8.09 14.73
C ASP A 72 -2.58 7.20 14.77
N ILE A 73 -1.39 7.79 14.62
CA ILE A 73 -0.10 7.09 14.58
C ILE A 73 0.64 7.34 15.90
N TYR A 74 0.90 6.30 16.68
CA TYR A 74 1.43 6.43 18.03
C TYR A 74 2.94 6.67 18.07
N ARG A 75 3.65 6.26 17.02
CA ARG A 75 5.10 6.49 16.83
C ARG A 75 5.29 7.14 15.47
N ASN A 76 5.15 8.47 15.42
CA ASN A 76 5.15 9.19 14.16
C ASN A 76 6.58 9.41 13.65
N ASN A 77 6.99 8.61 12.67
CA ASN A 77 8.26 8.74 11.95
C ASN A 77 8.06 9.31 10.54
N ILE A 78 6.87 9.84 10.22
CA ILE A 78 6.54 10.34 8.89
C ILE A 78 6.98 11.81 8.82
N THR A 79 8.02 12.07 8.01
CA THR A 79 8.70 13.37 7.93
C THR A 79 8.10 14.35 6.92
N ASP A 80 7.32 13.88 5.94
CA ASP A 80 6.64 14.74 4.96
C ASP A 80 5.24 14.20 4.64
N SER A 81 4.22 14.77 5.31
CA SER A 81 2.83 14.38 5.12
C SER A 81 2.16 15.00 3.88
N LEU A 82 2.79 15.99 3.25
CA LEU A 82 2.19 16.75 2.15
C LEU A 82 2.32 16.02 0.79
N SER A 83 3.26 15.09 0.67
CA SER A 83 3.51 14.31 -0.55
C SER A 83 2.94 12.88 -0.51
N ILE A 84 2.26 12.49 0.58
CA ILE A 84 1.73 11.14 0.75
C ILE A 84 0.56 10.90 -0.20
N LYS A 85 0.74 9.91 -1.09
CA LYS A 85 -0.27 9.43 -2.04
C LYS A 85 -1.08 8.26 -1.50
N LEU A 86 -0.57 7.53 -0.51
CA LEU A 86 -1.26 6.44 0.17
C LEU A 86 -0.61 6.16 1.54
N TYR A 87 -1.45 5.82 2.52
CA TYR A 87 -0.99 5.24 3.78
C TYR A 87 -1.01 3.72 3.68
N LEU A 88 0.10 3.07 3.99
CA LEU A 88 0.21 1.62 4.10
C LEU A 88 0.41 1.25 5.57
N GLY A 89 -0.61 0.62 6.17
CA GLY A 89 -0.49 0.00 7.48
C GLY A 89 0.07 -1.40 7.34
N VAL A 90 1.27 -1.65 7.85
CA VAL A 90 1.88 -3.00 7.83
C VAL A 90 1.83 -3.61 9.21
N GLY A 91 1.49 -4.89 9.29
CA GLY A 91 1.31 -5.57 10.56
C GLY A 91 1.76 -7.03 10.58
N LYS A 92 2.11 -7.49 11.79
CA LYS A 92 2.37 -8.89 12.10
C LYS A 92 1.57 -9.30 13.33
N VAL A 93 0.91 -10.45 13.23
CA VAL A 93 0.16 -11.09 14.32
C VAL A 93 0.74 -12.47 14.54
N LEU A 94 1.07 -12.80 15.78
CA LEU A 94 1.52 -14.13 16.18
C LEU A 94 0.47 -14.80 17.07
N LYS A 95 0.22 -16.08 16.83
CA LYS A 95 -0.73 -16.90 17.60
C LYS A 95 -0.17 -18.29 17.91
N GLY A 96 -0.60 -18.85 19.04
CA GLY A 96 -0.26 -20.21 19.44
C GLY A 96 1.25 -20.43 19.62
N ALA A 97 1.75 -21.53 19.08
CA ALA A 97 3.18 -21.87 19.16
C ALA A 97 4.08 -20.95 18.33
N ALA A 98 3.54 -20.17 17.39
CA ALA A 98 4.32 -19.17 16.65
C ALA A 98 4.65 -17.94 17.51
N GLY A 99 3.92 -17.73 18.61
CA GLY A 99 4.06 -16.58 19.49
C GLY A 99 2.73 -15.93 19.82
N GLN A 100 2.81 -14.71 20.35
CA GLN A 100 1.66 -13.97 20.82
C GLN A 100 1.83 -12.47 20.57
N GLY A 101 0.73 -11.82 20.18
CA GLY A 101 0.64 -10.37 20.10
C GLY A 101 0.59 -9.83 18.68
N VAL A 102 0.61 -8.51 18.59
CA VAL A 102 0.49 -7.74 17.34
C VAL A 102 1.56 -6.67 17.35
N SER A 103 2.18 -6.45 16.20
CA SER A 103 3.02 -5.27 15.94
C SER A 103 2.60 -4.67 14.62
N SER A 104 2.43 -3.35 14.56
CA SER A 104 2.08 -2.65 13.34
C SER A 104 2.73 -1.28 13.24
N THR A 105 2.87 -0.77 12.03
CA THR A 105 3.36 0.58 11.75
C THR A 105 2.70 1.15 10.49
N ILE A 106 2.71 2.47 10.37
CA ILE A 106 2.33 3.16 9.13
C ILE A 106 3.58 3.48 8.32
N ILE A 107 3.44 3.34 7.00
CA ILE A 107 4.37 3.83 5.99
C ILE A 107 3.60 4.83 5.11
N GLY A 108 4.16 6.02 4.94
CA GLY A 108 3.69 6.99 3.93
C GLY A 108 4.28 6.64 2.57
N VAL A 109 3.41 6.42 1.58
CA VAL A 109 3.80 6.09 0.21
C VAL A 109 3.69 7.35 -0.65
N ASN A 110 4.81 7.85 -1.14
CA ASN A 110 4.88 9.11 -1.90
C ASN A 110 4.96 8.88 -3.41
N GLU A 111 5.33 7.67 -3.84
CA GLU A 111 5.54 7.30 -5.23
C GLU A 111 5.04 5.89 -5.52
N TYR A 112 4.65 5.66 -6.78
CA TYR A 112 4.26 4.35 -7.28
C TYR A 112 5.17 3.94 -8.45
N PRO A 113 5.47 2.65 -8.63
CA PRO A 113 5.10 1.55 -7.74
C PRO A 113 5.85 1.61 -6.40
N PHE A 114 5.21 1.14 -5.33
CA PHE A 114 5.82 1.03 -4.01
C PHE A 114 5.80 -0.41 -3.54
N SER A 115 6.91 -0.90 -2.99
CA SER A 115 7.05 -2.27 -2.51
C SER A 115 7.44 -2.33 -1.04
N TYR A 116 6.80 -3.22 -0.31
CA TYR A 116 7.16 -3.63 1.04
C TYR A 116 7.27 -5.15 1.10
N ASN A 117 8.50 -5.66 1.22
CA ASN A 117 8.81 -7.09 1.02
C ASN A 117 8.27 -7.57 -0.34
N GLU A 118 7.47 -8.64 -0.36
CA GLU A 118 6.87 -9.23 -1.57
C GLU A 118 5.53 -8.57 -1.98
N PHE A 119 5.04 -7.57 -1.23
CA PHE A 119 3.81 -6.86 -1.53
C PHE A 119 4.11 -5.54 -2.24
N THR A 120 3.50 -5.34 -3.41
CA THR A 120 3.67 -4.13 -4.23
C THR A 120 2.33 -3.48 -4.47
N ILE A 121 2.26 -2.17 -4.25
CA ILE A 121 1.18 -1.29 -4.69
C ILE A 121 1.64 -0.64 -5.99
N THR A 122 1.02 -1.02 -7.10
CA THR A 122 1.43 -0.53 -8.42
C THR A 122 0.82 0.82 -8.74
N ASN A 123 -0.42 1.06 -8.29
CA ASN A 123 -1.10 2.34 -8.41
C ASN A 123 -2.35 2.37 -7.50
N ALA A 124 -2.73 3.54 -6.98
CA ALA A 124 -3.96 3.75 -6.23
C ALA A 124 -4.76 4.94 -6.78
N THR A 125 -6.08 4.82 -6.77
CA THR A 125 -7.03 5.89 -7.07
C THR A 125 -8.04 6.02 -5.93
N ASN A 126 -8.97 6.97 -6.05
CA ASN A 126 -10.10 7.14 -5.14
C ASN A 126 -11.16 6.02 -5.19
N TYR A 127 -10.98 4.98 -5.99
CA TYR A 127 -11.95 3.87 -6.11
C TYR A 127 -11.30 2.49 -6.11
N LYS A 128 -9.99 2.39 -6.37
CA LYS A 128 -9.29 1.12 -6.39
C LYS A 128 -7.82 1.24 -6.05
N VAL A 129 -7.27 0.15 -5.53
CA VAL A 129 -5.82 -0.05 -5.39
C VAL A 129 -5.42 -1.27 -6.20
N ASN A 130 -4.45 -1.11 -7.09
CA ASN A 130 -3.88 -2.18 -7.89
C ASN A 130 -2.65 -2.71 -7.15
N CYS A 131 -2.62 -4.01 -6.92
CA CYS A 131 -1.64 -4.67 -6.08
C CYS A 131 -1.02 -5.88 -6.78
N TYR A 132 0.16 -6.25 -6.33
CA TYR A 132 0.84 -7.49 -6.66
C TYR A 132 1.37 -8.13 -5.39
N PHE A 133 1.14 -9.42 -5.21
CA PHE A 133 1.67 -10.18 -4.08
C PHE A 133 1.97 -11.61 -4.50
N LYS A 134 3.19 -12.08 -4.23
CA LYS A 134 3.64 -13.46 -4.53
C LYS A 134 3.26 -13.96 -5.92
N GLY A 135 3.59 -13.20 -6.97
CA GLY A 135 3.26 -13.63 -8.34
C GLY A 135 1.88 -13.22 -8.85
N LYS A 136 0.97 -12.78 -7.96
CA LYS A 136 -0.45 -12.57 -8.31
C LYS A 136 -0.81 -11.09 -8.32
N GLN A 137 -1.38 -10.62 -9.43
CA GLN A 137 -2.01 -9.31 -9.53
C GLN A 137 -3.46 -9.37 -9.03
N PHE A 138 -3.88 -8.35 -8.28
CA PHE A 138 -5.26 -8.19 -7.84
C PHE A 138 -5.60 -6.72 -7.65
N VAL A 139 -6.90 -6.42 -7.60
CA VAL A 139 -7.42 -5.07 -7.43
C VAL A 139 -8.38 -5.06 -6.26
N LEU A 140 -8.21 -4.11 -5.34
CA LEU A 140 -9.08 -3.90 -4.21
C LEU A 140 -9.92 -2.64 -4.41
N LYS A 141 -11.22 -2.72 -4.14
CA LYS A 141 -12.12 -1.58 -3.90
C LYS A 141 -12.21 -1.30 -2.38
N PRO A 142 -12.71 -0.14 -1.94
CA PRO A 142 -12.86 0.16 -0.52
C PRO A 142 -13.61 -0.95 0.23
N ASN A 143 -13.12 -1.30 1.41
CA ASN A 143 -13.56 -2.39 2.28
C ASN A 143 -13.40 -3.81 1.71
N GLN A 144 -12.74 -3.97 0.56
CA GLN A 144 -12.39 -5.30 0.07
C GLN A 144 -11.09 -5.81 0.70
N GLU A 145 -11.05 -7.12 0.88
CA GLU A 145 -9.88 -7.84 1.33
C GLU A 145 -9.43 -8.88 0.30
N TYR A 146 -8.13 -9.17 0.34
CA TYR A 146 -7.49 -10.24 -0.39
C TYR A 146 -6.65 -11.07 0.59
N LEU A 147 -6.86 -12.38 0.57
CA LEU A 147 -6.25 -13.33 1.49
C LEU A 147 -5.41 -14.35 0.72
N ILE A 148 -4.20 -14.59 1.21
CA ILE A 148 -3.39 -15.76 0.82
C ILE A 148 -3.01 -16.50 2.09
N THR A 149 -3.15 -17.82 2.08
CA THR A 149 -2.75 -18.67 3.20
C THR A 149 -1.81 -19.75 2.73
N GLU A 150 -0.72 -19.93 3.46
CA GLU A 150 0.22 -21.04 3.28
C GLU A 150 0.35 -21.81 4.59
N THR A 151 0.53 -23.12 4.49
CA THR A 151 0.76 -24.00 5.64
C THR A 151 2.02 -24.81 5.41
N LYS A 152 2.84 -24.91 6.45
CA LYS A 152 4.06 -25.71 6.49
C LYS A 152 4.04 -26.60 7.73
N ILE A 153 4.63 -27.79 7.62
CA ILE A 153 4.86 -28.68 8.75
C ILE A 153 6.37 -28.86 8.89
N ASP A 154 6.86 -28.67 10.11
CA ASP A 154 8.28 -28.77 10.47
C ASP A 154 8.47 -29.73 11.65
N SER A 155 9.53 -30.52 11.61
CA SER A 155 10.00 -31.33 12.73
C SER A 155 11.14 -30.59 13.44
N LEU A 156 10.95 -30.29 14.71
CA LEU A 156 11.95 -29.61 15.54
C LEU A 156 12.91 -30.61 16.21
N PRO A 157 14.14 -30.19 16.61
CA PRO A 157 15.12 -31.08 17.23
C PRO A 157 14.66 -31.80 18.52
N ASN A 158 13.63 -31.28 19.19
CA ASN A 158 13.04 -31.87 20.41
C ASN A 158 11.89 -32.86 20.11
N ALA A 159 11.87 -33.46 18.91
CA ALA A 159 10.81 -34.36 18.44
C ALA A 159 9.40 -33.75 18.40
N THR A 160 9.28 -32.41 18.48
CA THR A 160 8.01 -31.71 18.29
C THR A 160 7.72 -31.56 16.81
N VAL A 161 6.51 -31.91 16.39
CA VAL A 161 6.02 -31.63 15.04
C VAL A 161 5.12 -30.40 15.10
N LEU A 162 5.47 -29.36 14.34
CA LEU A 162 4.79 -28.08 14.34
C LEU A 162 4.16 -27.81 12.98
N GLN A 163 2.86 -27.52 12.95
CA GLN A 163 2.21 -26.92 11.82
C GLN A 163 2.22 -25.40 11.97
N THR A 164 2.74 -24.69 10.97
CA THR A 164 2.69 -23.22 10.90
C THR A 164 1.81 -22.82 9.73
N THR A 165 0.75 -22.07 10.01
CA THR A 165 -0.12 -21.47 9.00
C THR A 165 0.13 -19.96 8.99
N THR A 166 0.51 -19.42 7.83
CA THR A 166 0.65 -17.97 7.63
C THR A 166 -0.42 -17.49 6.67
N THR A 167 -1.26 -16.56 7.13
CA THR A 167 -2.23 -15.84 6.32
C THR A 167 -1.76 -14.42 6.12
N TRP A 168 -1.58 -14.02 4.86
CA TRP A 168 -1.40 -12.63 4.47
C TRP A 168 -2.76 -12.04 4.11
N LYS A 169 -3.09 -10.92 4.74
CA LYS A 169 -4.32 -10.17 4.51
C LYS A 169 -3.97 -8.78 3.99
N VAL A 170 -4.46 -8.45 2.81
CA VAL A 170 -4.42 -7.09 2.25
C VAL A 170 -5.84 -6.54 2.25
N THR A 171 -6.06 -5.38 2.85
CA THR A 171 -7.38 -4.74 2.91
C THR A 171 -7.28 -3.31 2.42
N PHE A 172 -8.15 -2.89 1.51
CA PHE A 172 -8.30 -1.46 1.22
C PHE A 172 -9.28 -0.87 2.23
N THR A 173 -8.76 -0.48 3.39
CA THR A 173 -9.55 -0.11 4.58
C THR A 173 -10.36 1.17 4.38
N GLY A 174 -9.93 2.07 3.50
CA GLY A 174 -10.71 3.25 3.12
C GLY A 174 -9.83 4.46 2.86
N PHE A 175 -10.23 5.61 3.38
CA PHE A 175 -9.54 6.87 3.14
C PHE A 175 -9.24 7.57 4.45
N VAL A 176 -8.10 8.24 4.49
CA VAL A 176 -7.65 9.07 5.61
C VAL A 176 -7.80 10.53 5.21
N LYS A 177 -8.44 11.33 6.06
CA LYS A 177 -8.46 12.78 5.90
C LYS A 177 -7.07 13.35 6.20
N ASN A 178 -6.42 13.94 5.21
CA ASN A 178 -5.28 14.80 5.41
C ASN A 178 -5.77 16.07 6.12
N LYS A 179 -5.09 16.43 7.22
CA LYS A 179 -5.41 17.62 7.99
C LYS A 179 -4.93 18.89 7.31
#